data_AF-A0A660SWL0-F1
#
_entry.id   AF-A0A660SWL0-F1
#
_cell.length_a   1.000
_cell.length_b   1.000
_cell.length_c   1.000
_cell.angle_alpha   90.00
_cell.angle_beta   90.00
_cell.angle_gamma   90.00
#
_symmetry.space_group_name_H-M   'P 1'
#
loop_
_entity.id
_entity.type
_entity.pdbx_description
1 polymer ?
#
loop_
_entity_poly.entity_id
_entity_poly.type
_entity_poly.pdbx_seq_one_letter_code
_entity_poly.pdbx_strand_id
1 'polypeptide(L)' 'MPLSEPTDELTRAADIIRNAKRLVAFTGAGISVESGIPPFRGPDGLWSRYDPQVLDLTFFQQHPEDSWKVI' A
#
# COMPACT_ATOMS: atom_id res chain seq x y z
N MET A 1 -6.01 1.40 -25.75
CA MET A 1 -5.31 0.10 -25.76
C MET A 1 -6.35 -0.96 -25.42
N PRO A 2 -6.65 -1.93 -26.29
CA PRO A 2 -7.59 -2.99 -25.95
C PRO A 2 -6.98 -3.83 -24.82
N LEU A 3 -7.80 -4.14 -23.81
CA LEU A 3 -7.41 -5.03 -22.72
C LEU A 3 -7.10 -6.41 -23.32
N SER A 4 -5.94 -6.96 -23.02
CA SER A 4 -5.58 -8.33 -23.44
C SER A 4 -6.58 -9.33 -22.86
N GLU A 5 -6.90 -10.37 -23.63
CA GLU A 5 -7.76 -11.47 -23.16
C GLU A 5 -7.29 -11.99 -21.79
N PRO A 6 -8.21 -12.25 -20.84
CA PRO A 6 -7.85 -12.74 -19.52
C PRO A 6 -7.02 -14.02 -19.62
N THR A 7 -5.89 -14.07 -18.94
CA THR A 7 -5.11 -15.31 -18.81
C THR A 7 -5.91 -16.38 -18.05
N ASP A 8 -5.55 -17.64 -18.22
CA ASP A 8 -6.17 -18.78 -17.52
C ASP A 8 -6.17 -18.57 -15.99
N GLU A 9 -5.10 -17.97 -15.45
CA GLU A 9 -4.97 -17.64 -14.03
C GLU A 9 -5.96 -16.57 -13.56
N LEU A 10 -6.21 -15.52 -14.37
CA LEU A 10 -7.18 -14.47 -14.04
C LEU A 10 -8.60 -15.01 -14.05
N THR A 11 -8.92 -15.87 -15.02
CA THR A 11 -10.22 -16.54 -15.09
C THR A 11 -10.45 -17.43 -13.88
N ARG A 12 -9.42 -18.23 -13.51
CA ARG A 12 -9.46 -19.06 -12.31
C ARG A 12 -9.60 -18.24 -11.02
N ALA A 13 -8.89 -17.12 -10.89
CA ALA A 13 -9.01 -16.23 -9.75
C ALA A 13 -10.43 -15.65 -9.63
N ALA A 14 -11.02 -15.21 -10.75
CA ALA A 14 -12.38 -14.70 -10.80
C ALA A 14 -13.40 -15.77 -10.36
N ASP A 15 -13.22 -17.02 -10.77
CA ASP A 15 -14.10 -18.13 -10.36
C ASP A 15 -13.99 -18.45 -8.87
N ILE A 16 -12.79 -18.41 -8.30
CA ILE A 16 -12.58 -18.57 -6.86
C ILE A 16 -13.30 -17.46 -6.09
N ILE A 17 -13.15 -16.20 -6.53
CA ILE A 17 -13.80 -15.04 -5.92
C ILE A 17 -15.33 -15.17 -6.00
N ARG A 18 -15.86 -15.51 -7.18
CA ARG A 18 -17.31 -15.62 -7.44
C ARG A 18 -17.99 -16.67 -6.58
N ASN A 19 -17.31 -17.78 -6.31
CA ASN A 19 -17.86 -18.91 -5.55
C ASN A 19 -17.55 -18.85 -4.04
N ALA A 20 -16.81 -17.85 -3.58
CA ALA A 20 -16.44 -17.72 -2.18
C ALA A 20 -17.68 -17.40 -1.32
N LYS A 21 -18.00 -18.26 -0.35
CA LYS A 21 -19.05 -17.98 0.66
C LYS A 21 -18.66 -16.87 1.62
N ARG A 22 -17.35 -16.69 1.84
CA ARG A 22 -16.73 -15.64 2.67
C ARG A 22 -15.38 -15.30 2.05
N LEU A 23 -15.24 -14.07 1.56
CA LEU A 23 -14.01 -13.58 0.94
C LEU A 23 -13.35 -12.56 1.87
N VAL A 24 -12.03 -12.68 2.06
CA VAL A 24 -11.22 -11.72 2.78
C VAL A 24 -10.04 -11.35 1.89
N ALA A 25 -9.85 -10.05 1.67
CA ALA A 25 -8.70 -9.53 0.95
C ALA A 25 -7.73 -8.88 1.95
N PHE A 26 -6.47 -9.31 1.94
CA PHE A 26 -5.40 -8.64 2.66
C PHE A 26 -4.77 -7.62 1.75
N THR A 27 -4.85 -6.35 2.13
CA THR A 27 -4.29 -5.24 1.35
C THR A 27 -3.09 -4.63 2.07
N GLY A 28 -2.23 -3.98 1.31
CA GLY A 28 -1.16 -3.13 1.83
C GLY A 28 -1.17 -1.78 1.12
N ALA A 29 -0.19 -0.92 1.42
CA ALA A 29 -0.09 0.42 0.83
C ALA A 29 -0.09 0.44 -0.71
N GLY A 30 0.34 -0.66 -1.34
CA GLY A 30 0.36 -0.82 -2.80
C GLY A 30 -0.98 -0.56 -3.48
N ILE A 31 -2.11 -0.88 -2.83
CA ILE A 31 -3.45 -0.66 -3.42
C ILE A 31 -3.78 0.83 -3.60
N SER A 32 -3.11 1.72 -2.86
CA SER A 32 -3.35 3.17 -2.90
C SER A 32 -2.40 3.91 -3.84
N VAL A 33 -1.36 3.26 -4.37
CA VAL A 33 -0.34 3.88 -5.23
C VAL A 33 -0.95 4.44 -6.50
N GLU A 34 -1.83 3.67 -7.14
CA GLU A 34 -2.55 4.11 -8.36
C GLU A 34 -3.55 5.24 -8.08
N SER A 35 -3.92 5.46 -6.80
CA SER A 35 -4.73 6.61 -6.36
C SER A 35 -3.88 7.84 -6.03
N GLY A 36 -2.57 7.81 -6.29
CA GLY A 36 -1.64 8.91 -6.03
C GLY A 36 -1.17 9.02 -4.58
N ILE A 37 -1.47 8.03 -3.73
CA ILE A 37 -0.97 7.99 -2.35
C ILE A 37 0.33 7.18 -2.33
N PRO A 38 1.50 7.80 -2.10
CA PRO A 38 2.76 7.08 -2.11
C PRO A 38 2.82 6.09 -0.94
N PRO A 39 3.47 4.93 -1.12
CA PRO A 39 3.69 4.00 -0.04
C PRO A 39 4.77 4.53 0.91
N PHE A 40 4.79 4.05 2.15
CA PHE A 40 5.91 4.34 3.05
C PHE A 40 7.22 3.72 2.55
N ARG A 41 7.19 2.47 2.06
CA ARG A 41 8.35 1.68 1.63
C ARG A 41 8.46 1.62 0.10
N GLY A 42 9.68 1.43 -0.41
CA GLY A 42 9.98 1.24 -1.84
C GLY A 42 10.87 2.34 -2.41
N PRO A 43 11.35 2.22 -3.67
CA PRO A 43 12.24 3.19 -4.29
C PRO A 43 11.71 4.63 -4.24
N ASP A 44 10.41 4.80 -4.50
CA ASP A 44 9.72 6.09 -4.47
C ASP A 44 8.87 6.29 -3.20
N GLY A 45 9.11 5.48 -2.16
CA GLY A 45 8.37 5.54 -0.91
C GLY A 45 8.80 6.69 -0.01
N LEU A 46 7.99 7.00 1.01
CA LEU A 46 8.28 8.08 1.95
C LEU A 46 9.64 7.91 2.66
N TRP A 47 10.06 6.67 2.92
CA TRP A 47 11.35 6.34 3.56
C TRP A 47 12.59 6.54 2.69
N SER A 48 12.45 6.80 1.39
CA SER A 48 13.58 7.27 0.59
C SER A 48 13.81 8.78 0.71
N ARG A 49 12.85 9.51 1.32
CA ARG A 49 12.88 10.98 1.48
C ARG A 49 13.11 11.43 2.92
N TYR A 50 12.62 10.66 3.90
CA TYR A 50 12.68 11.00 5.32
C TYR A 50 13.24 9.83 6.14
N ASP A 51 13.93 10.16 7.24
CA ASP A 51 14.39 9.16 8.20
C ASP A 51 13.16 8.49 8.87
N PRO A 52 13.00 7.16 8.76
CA PRO A 52 11.89 6.44 9.40
C PRO A 52 11.78 6.64 10.91
N GLN A 53 12.88 6.99 11.58
CA GLN A 53 12.89 7.28 13.02
C GLN A 53 11.88 8.37 13.39
N VAL A 54 11.59 9.31 12.48
CA VAL A 54 10.68 10.42 12.74
C VAL A 54 9.23 9.96 13.01
N LEU A 55 8.85 8.75 12.59
CA LEU A 55 7.53 8.15 12.90
C LEU A 55 7.62 7.03 13.96
N ASP A 56 8.75 6.92 14.68
CA ASP A 56 8.83 6.10 15.89
C ASP A 56 8.02 6.74 17.02
N LEU A 57 7.37 5.90 17.85
CA LEU A 57 6.52 6.38 18.93
C LEU A 57 7.31 7.15 20.00
N THR A 58 8.51 6.69 20.34
CA THR A 58 9.36 7.35 21.35
C THR A 58 9.85 8.69 20.81
N PHE A 59 10.27 8.70 19.54
CA PHE A 59 10.67 9.93 18.88
C PHE A 59 9.52 10.95 18.82
N PHE A 60 8.32 10.52 18.44
CA PHE A 60 7.13 11.38 18.40
C PHE A 60 6.81 12.00 19.77
N GLN A 61 6.91 11.23 20.84
CA GLN A 61 6.67 11.73 22.20
C GLN A 61 7.67 12.82 22.62
N GLN A 62 8.90 12.78 22.09
CA GLN A 62 9.95 13.74 22.41
C GLN A 62 9.97 14.94 21.45
N HIS A 63 9.63 14.71 20.18
CA HIS A 63 9.75 15.66 19.08
C HIS A 63 8.51 15.69 18.17
N PRO A 64 7.31 15.98 18.71
CA PRO A 64 6.06 15.84 17.95
C PRO A 64 5.99 16.78 16.73
N GLU A 65 6.54 17.99 16.83
CA GLU A 65 6.57 18.95 15.71
C GLU A 65 7.40 18.46 14.53
N ASP A 66 8.47 17.71 14.77
CA ASP A 66 9.33 17.20 13.71
C ASP A 66 8.67 16.03 12.98
N SER A 67 7.96 15.16 13.71
CA SER A 67 7.11 14.13 13.12
C SER A 67 5.97 14.70 12.27
N TRP A 68 5.29 15.76 12.72
CA TRP A 68 4.19 16.36 11.96
C TRP A 68 4.62 17.01 10.64
N LYS A 69 5.89 17.40 10.48
CA LYS A 69 6.40 18.00 9.23
C LYS A 69 6.48 17.00 8.07
N VAL A 70 6.45 15.70 8.36
CA VAL A 70 6.68 14.64 7.36
C VAL A 70 5.44 13.76 7.09
N ILE A 71 4.33 14.04 7.78
CA ILE A 71 3.02 13.38 7.64
C ILE A 71 2.10 14.32 6.87
#